data_AF-A0A1H2X2W3-F1
#
_entry.id   AF-A0A1H2X2W3-F1
#
_cell.length_a   1.000
_cell.length_b   1.000
_cell.length_c   1.000
_cell.angle_alpha   90.00
_cell.angle_beta   90.00
_cell.angle_gamma   90.00
#
_symmetry.space_group_name_H-M   'P 1'
#
loop_
_entity.id
_entity.type
_entity.pdbx_description
1 polymer ?
#
loop_
_entity_poly.entity_id
_entity_poly.type
_entity_poly.pdbx_seq_one_letter_code
_entity_poly.pdbx_strand_id
1 'polypeptide(L)'
;MKISEDKKSISLSLNGTLSAHELTTLIAELAVVRANMLPEVPKTPPVKSDGSMSVQDDPRLVIVKLKDGKIRFGFRNAGLGWLVFNIPSKKACSIRDYLIANTQPSASDLFINDNRDKNTLQ
;
A
#
# COMPACT_ATOMS: atom_id res chain seq x y z
N MET A 1 -6.33 2.31 24.21
CA MET A 1 -7.23 2.60 23.07
C MET A 1 -8.43 1.69 23.15
N LYS A 2 -9.66 2.19 23.01
CA LYS A 2 -10.88 1.37 23.01
C LYS A 2 -11.69 1.64 21.74
N ILE A 3 -12.03 0.58 21.02
CA ILE A 3 -12.94 0.63 19.87
C ILE A 3 -14.38 0.75 20.40
N SER A 4 -15.20 1.58 19.76
CA SER A 4 -16.64 1.67 20.05
C SER A 4 -17.36 0.34 19.80
N GLU A 5 -18.51 0.13 20.41
CA GLU A 5 -19.28 -1.12 20.24
C GLU A 5 -19.67 -1.36 18.78
N ASP A 6 -19.98 -0.29 18.04
CA ASP A 6 -20.30 -0.34 16.61
C ASP A 6 -19.07 -0.49 15.69
N LYS A 7 -17.86 -0.50 16.27
CA LYS A 7 -16.55 -0.57 15.59
C LYS A 7 -16.24 0.56 14.62
N LYS A 8 -17.01 1.65 14.62
CA LYS A 8 -16.83 2.78 13.67
C LYS A 8 -15.90 3.87 14.19
N SER A 9 -15.60 3.87 15.49
CA SER A 9 -14.78 4.91 16.11
C SER A 9 -13.85 4.34 17.17
N ILE A 10 -12.81 5.11 17.49
CA ILE A 10 -11.90 4.85 18.61
C ILE A 10 -11.75 6.13 19.43
N SER A 11 -11.64 5.98 20.74
CA SER A 11 -11.20 7.08 21.59
C SER A 11 -9.70 6.93 21.88
N LEU A 12 -8.95 7.98 21.57
CA LEU A 12 -7.53 8.10 21.83
C LEU A 12 -7.29 9.41 22.58
N SER A 13 -6.57 9.34 23.69
CA SER A 13 -6.07 10.50 24.42
C SER A 13 -4.57 10.35 24.57
N LEU A 14 -3.82 11.36 24.13
CA LEU A 14 -2.36 11.39 24.23
C LEU A 14 -1.99 12.46 25.27
N ASN A 15 -1.56 12.02 26.44
CA ASN A 15 -1.06 12.91 27.48
C ASN A 15 0.47 12.84 27.49
N GLY A 16 1.14 13.87 26.97
CA GLY A 16 2.59 14.00 27.01
C GLY A 16 3.26 14.11 25.64
N THR A 17 4.59 14.07 25.66
CA THR A 17 5.45 14.11 24.47
C THR A 17 5.96 12.71 24.17
N LEU A 18 5.92 12.30 22.91
CA LEU A 18 6.45 11.02 22.45
C LEU A 18 7.75 11.23 21.68
N SER A 19 8.73 10.37 21.93
CA SER A 19 9.88 10.21 21.03
C SER A 19 9.46 9.62 19.68
N ALA A 20 10.35 9.69 18.69
CA ALA A 20 10.09 9.11 17.37
C ALA A 20 9.84 7.59 17.42
N HIS A 21 10.53 6.88 18.33
CA HIS A 21 10.33 5.44 18.52
C HIS A 21 8.95 5.16 19.12
N GLU A 22 8.56 5.87 20.18
CA GLU A 22 7.25 5.71 20.81
C GLU A 22 6.10 6.07 19.86
N LEU A 23 6.26 7.14 19.07
CA LEU A 23 5.29 7.51 18.04
C LEU A 23 5.16 6.42 16.96
N THR A 24 6.26 5.82 16.54
CA THR A 24 6.25 4.71 15.56
C THR A 24 5.52 3.50 16.13
N THR A 25 5.77 3.16 17.39
CA THR A 25 5.07 2.07 18.09
C THR A 25 3.58 2.35 18.20
N LEU A 26 3.18 3.56 18.57
CA LEU A 26 1.77 3.96 18.63
C LEU A 26 1.08 3.85 17.26
N ILE A 27 1.73 4.27 16.18
CA ILE A 27 1.19 4.13 14.82
C ILE A 27 0.97 2.65 14.47
N ALA A 28 1.92 1.77 14.84
CA ALA A 28 1.77 0.33 14.62
C ALA A 28 0.58 -0.27 15.39
N GLU A 29 0.41 0.12 16.66
CA GLU A 29 -0.75 -0.30 17.45
C GLU A 29 -2.07 0.23 16.88
N LEU A 30 -2.10 1.50 16.46
CA LEU A 30 -3.26 2.10 15.79
C LEU A 30 -3.60 1.38 14.48
N ALA A 31 -2.62 0.92 13.72
CA ALA A 31 -2.84 0.13 12.52
C ALA A 31 -3.52 -1.21 12.84
N VAL A 32 -3.12 -1.88 13.93
CA VAL A 32 -3.78 -3.10 14.41
C VAL A 32 -5.22 -2.82 14.83
N VAL A 33 -5.47 -1.71 15.52
CA VAL A 33 -6.83 -1.29 15.89
C VAL A 33 -7.67 -1.03 14.64
N ARG A 34 -7.15 -0.25 13.67
CA ARG A 34 -7.84 0.06 12.41
C ARG A 34 -8.21 -1.18 11.62
N ALA A 35 -7.37 -2.21 11.63
CA ALA A 35 -7.65 -3.49 10.96
C ALA A 35 -8.90 -4.20 11.50
N ASN A 36 -9.32 -3.88 12.72
CA ASN A 36 -10.51 -4.44 13.38
C ASN A 36 -11.74 -3.50 13.37
N MET A 37 -11.62 -2.32 12.75
CA MET A 37 -12.70 -1.33 12.64
C MET A 37 -13.54 -1.49 11.38
N LEU A 38 -14.77 -0.98 11.43
CA LEU A 38 -15.66 -0.86 10.28
C LEU A 38 -15.62 0.56 9.66
N PRO A 39 -15.73 0.68 8.33
CA PRO A 39 -15.75 -0.41 7.36
C PRO A 39 -14.39 -1.13 7.28
N GLU A 40 -14.42 -2.41 6.93
CA GLU A 40 -13.20 -3.18 6.66
C GLU A 40 -12.33 -2.46 5.63
N VAL A 41 -11.02 -2.65 5.70
CA VAL A 41 -10.12 -2.17 4.66
C VAL A 41 -10.48 -2.92 3.37
N PRO A 42 -10.85 -2.22 2.28
CA PRO A 42 -11.24 -2.86 1.04
C PRO A 42 -10.17 -3.85 0.56
N LYS A 43 -10.59 -5.07 0.22
CA LYS A 43 -9.68 -6.09 -0.33
C LYS A 43 -9.25 -5.78 -1.75
N THR A 44 -10.10 -5.04 -2.47
CA THR A 44 -9.81 -4.54 -3.81
C THR A 44 -9.23 -3.13 -3.70
N PRO A 45 -8.09 -2.85 -4.34
CA PRO A 45 -7.59 -1.48 -4.45
C PRO A 45 -8.68 -0.59 -5.07
N PRO A 46 -8.98 0.58 -4.51
CA PRO A 46 -9.96 1.46 -5.11
C PRO A 46 -9.40 1.99 -6.45
N VAL A 47 -10.28 2.10 -7.44
CA VAL A 47 -9.92 2.52 -8.82
C VAL A 47 -9.48 3.99 -8.87
N LYS A 48 -9.90 4.78 -7.89
CA LYS A 48 -9.51 6.17 -7.68
C LYS A 48 -9.01 6.32 -6.25
N SER A 49 -8.07 7.23 -6.03
CA SER A 49 -7.69 7.62 -4.66
C SER A 49 -8.92 8.22 -3.97
N ASP A 50 -9.48 7.51 -3.00
CA ASP A 50 -10.68 7.90 -2.25
C ASP A 50 -10.33 8.38 -0.83
N GLY A 51 -9.11 8.88 -0.63
CA GLY A 51 -8.60 9.32 0.67
C GLY A 51 -8.22 8.19 1.62
N SER A 52 -8.57 6.94 1.31
CA SER A 52 -8.13 5.76 2.07
C SER A 52 -6.73 5.26 1.66
N MET A 53 -6.23 5.72 0.51
CA MET A 53 -4.90 5.38 0.00
C MET A 53 -3.88 6.46 0.34
N SER A 54 -2.75 6.05 0.92
CA SER A 54 -1.57 6.91 0.99
C SER A 54 -0.81 6.82 -0.32
N VAL A 55 -1.00 7.82 -1.20
CA VAL A 55 -0.23 7.96 -2.43
C VAL A 55 1.03 8.77 -2.14
N GLN A 56 2.16 8.31 -2.64
CA GLN A 56 3.42 9.04 -2.59
C GLN A 56 4.12 8.89 -3.94
N ASP A 57 4.53 10.03 -4.48
CA ASP A 57 5.34 10.08 -5.70
C ASP A 57 6.80 9.75 -5.39
N ASP A 58 7.43 9.03 -6.32
CA ASP A 58 8.84 8.61 -6.28
C ASP A 58 9.31 8.05 -4.91
N PRO A 59 8.68 6.97 -4.41
CA PRO A 59 9.07 6.39 -3.13
C PRO A 59 10.43 5.67 -3.24
N ARG A 60 11.22 5.76 -2.17
CA ARG A 60 12.46 4.98 -2.08
C ARG A 60 12.13 3.49 -2.02
N LEU A 61 12.68 2.72 -2.97
CA LEU A 61 12.42 1.28 -3.14
C LEU A 61 13.68 0.45 -2.89
N VAL A 62 13.52 -0.67 -2.20
CA VAL A 62 14.55 -1.70 -2.00
C VAL A 62 13.95 -3.07 -2.31
N ILE A 63 14.57 -3.83 -3.22
CA ILE A 63 14.14 -5.18 -3.58
C ILE A 63 15.30 -6.15 -3.34
N VAL A 64 15.04 -7.23 -2.59
CA VAL A 64 16.06 -8.24 -2.25
C VAL A 64 15.51 -9.64 -2.39
N LYS A 65 16.25 -10.54 -3.05
CA LYS A 65 15.94 -11.98 -3.05
C LYS A 65 16.39 -12.61 -1.73
N LEU A 66 15.47 -13.29 -1.06
CA LEU A 66 15.73 -14.00 0.18
C LEU A 66 16.13 -15.47 -0.10
N LYS A 67 16.84 -16.08 0.84
CA LYS A 67 17.31 -17.48 0.74
C LYS A 67 16.16 -18.49 0.66
N ASP A 68 14.98 -18.15 1.17
CA ASP A 68 13.79 -19.01 1.22
C ASP A 68 12.92 -18.96 -0.05
N GLY A 69 13.43 -18.39 -1.15
CA GLY A 69 12.69 -18.28 -2.40
C GLY A 69 11.58 -17.23 -2.37
N LYS A 70 11.63 -16.28 -1.43
CA LYS A 70 10.80 -15.07 -1.44
C LYS A 70 11.60 -13.88 -1.95
N ILE A 71 10.88 -12.85 -2.38
CA ILE A 71 11.41 -11.53 -2.73
C ILE A 71 10.89 -10.53 -1.70
N ARG A 72 11.78 -9.82 -1.04
CA ARG A 72 11.45 -8.72 -0.14
C ARG A 72 11.32 -7.43 -0.95
N PHE A 73 10.17 -6.79 -0.85
CA PHE A 73 9.91 -5.44 -1.35
C PHE A 73 9.80 -4.49 -0.17
N GLY A 74 10.66 -3.47 -0.13
CA GLY A 74 10.62 -2.39 0.85
C GLY A 74 10.31 -1.07 0.17
N PHE A 75 9.24 -0.40 0.60
CA PHE A 75 8.86 0.94 0.15
C PHE A 75 8.95 1.90 1.33
N ARG A 76 9.64 3.03 1.18
CA ARG A 76 9.66 4.08 2.21
C ARG A 76 8.52 5.06 1.97
N ASN A 77 7.47 4.97 2.79
CA ASN A 77 6.41 5.97 2.86
C ASN A 77 6.79 7.08 3.85
N ALA A 78 6.69 8.36 3.49
CA ALA A 78 7.14 9.49 4.28
C ALA A 78 6.55 9.50 5.71
N GLY A 79 5.25 9.24 5.85
CA GLY A 79 4.55 9.25 7.12
C GLY A 79 4.60 7.94 7.91
N LEU A 80 4.58 6.79 7.22
CA LEU A 80 4.47 5.46 7.85
C LEU A 80 5.82 4.73 8.00
N GLY A 81 6.91 5.29 7.46
CA GLY A 81 8.21 4.62 7.49
C GLY A 81 8.33 3.53 6.42
N TRP A 82 9.01 2.44 6.75
CA TRP A 82 9.24 1.33 5.82
C TRP A 82 8.07 0.35 5.80
N LEU A 83 7.45 0.19 4.64
CA LEU A 83 6.48 -0.86 4.36
C LEU A 83 7.22 -2.02 3.68
N VAL A 84 7.30 -3.16 4.35
CA VAL A 84 8.11 -4.31 3.90
C VAL A 84 7.24 -5.54 3.69
N PHE A 85 7.28 -6.09 2.48
CA PHE A 85 6.50 -7.26 2.08
C PHE A 85 7.43 -8.37 1.58
N ASN A 86 7.28 -9.58 2.12
CA ASN A 86 7.99 -10.76 1.63
C ASN A 86 7.05 -11.56 0.72
N ILE A 87 7.25 -11.45 -0.59
CA ILE A 87 6.37 -12.01 -1.61
C ILE A 87 6.99 -13.32 -2.14
N PRO A 88 6.26 -14.45 -2.15
CA PRO A 88 6.73 -15.68 -2.79
C PRO A 88 7.08 -15.45 -4.27
N SER A 89 8.17 -16.03 -4.77
CA SER A 89 8.62 -15.79 -6.15
C SER A 89 7.52 -16.03 -7.21
N LYS A 90 6.64 -17.03 -7.02
CA LYS A 90 5.51 -17.30 -7.92
C LYS A 90 4.57 -16.09 -8.08
N LYS A 91 4.30 -15.35 -6.99
CA LYS A 91 3.47 -14.13 -7.02
C LYS A 91 4.25 -12.93 -7.57
N ALA A 92 5.56 -12.88 -7.32
CA ALA A 92 6.42 -11.84 -7.85
C ALA A 92 6.56 -11.89 -9.39
N CYS A 93 6.38 -13.06 -10.02
CA CYS A 93 6.36 -13.18 -11.48
C CYS A 93 5.26 -12.32 -12.12
N SER A 94 4.05 -12.31 -11.56
CA SER A 94 2.96 -11.46 -12.07
C SER A 94 3.30 -9.96 -12.00
N ILE A 95 4.02 -9.54 -10.94
CA ILE A 95 4.51 -8.16 -10.82
C ILE A 95 5.55 -7.87 -11.91
N ARG A 96 6.52 -8.76 -12.11
CA ARG A 96 7.53 -8.64 -13.17
C ARG A 96 6.87 -8.50 -14.54
N ASP A 97 5.95 -9.38 -14.88
CA ASP A 97 5.34 -9.44 -16.21
C ASP A 97 4.54 -8.18 -16.50
N TYR A 98 3.80 -7.66 -15.51
CA TYR A 98 3.10 -6.39 -15.62
C TYR A 98 4.07 -5.21 -15.81
N LEU A 99 5.15 -5.14 -15.02
CA LEU A 99 6.13 -4.08 -15.14
C LEU A 99 6.82 -4.11 -16.51
N ILE A 100 7.21 -5.28 -17.03
CA ILE A 100 7.80 -5.41 -18.37
C ILE A 100 6.87 -4.82 -19.42
N ALA A 101 5.59 -5.22 -19.41
CA ALA A 101 4.61 -4.76 -20.39
C ALA A 101 4.33 -3.25 -20.35
N ASN A 102 4.61 -2.57 -19.22
CA ASN A 102 4.25 -1.16 -19.02
C ASN A 102 5.46 -0.23 -18.84
N THR A 103 6.70 -0.75 -18.84
CA THR A 103 7.92 0.06 -18.68
C THR A 103 8.90 -0.10 -19.81
N GLN A 104 8.78 -1.15 -20.63
CA GLN A 104 9.58 -1.30 -21.84
C GLN A 104 8.87 -0.64 -23.01
N PRO A 105 9.47 0.37 -23.67
CA PRO A 105 8.85 1.12 -24.77
C PRO A 105 8.44 0.28 -25.99
N SER A 106 8.86 -0.99 -26.07
CA SER A 106 8.65 -1.89 -27.19
C SER A 106 8.15 -3.29 -26.80
N ALA A 107 7.77 -3.51 -25.53
CA ALA A 107 7.25 -4.81 -25.08
C ALA A 107 5.73 -4.87 -25.21
N SER A 108 5.29 -5.27 -26.39
CA SER A 108 3.97 -5.82 -26.73
C SER A 108 2.75 -4.90 -26.61
N ASP A 109 2.14 -4.70 -27.79
CA ASP A 109 0.78 -4.21 -28.05
C ASP A 109 -0.34 -5.07 -27.41
N LEU A 110 0.00 -6.09 -26.61
CA LEU A 110 -0.96 -7.03 -26.00
C LEU A 110 -1.81 -6.40 -24.87
N PHE A 111 -1.41 -5.24 -24.35
CA PHE A 111 -2.17 -4.47 -23.36
C PHE A 111 -2.38 -3.01 -23.79
N ILE A 112 -2.08 -2.66 -25.05
CA ILE A 112 -2.51 -1.37 -25.59
C ILE A 112 -4.02 -1.46 -25.74
N ASN A 113 -4.72 -0.92 -24.74
CA ASN A 113 -6.13 -0.60 -24.85
C ASN A 113 -6.26 0.30 -26.07
N ASP A 114 -6.92 -0.22 -27.10
CA ASP A 114 -7.27 0.48 -28.33
C ASP A 114 -8.41 1.48 -28.02
N ASN A 115 -8.10 2.45 -27.14
CA ASN A 115 -8.95 3.57 -26.78
C ASN A 115 -8.25 4.87 -27.23
N ARG A 116 -7.78 4.87 -28.48
CA ARG A 116 -7.78 6.11 -29.25
C ARG A 116 -9.24 6.41 -29.59
N ASP A 117 -9.67 7.59 -29.18
CA ASP A 117 -10.96 8.21 -29.46
C ASP A 117 -12.18 7.61 -28.75
N LYS A 118 -12.54 8.25 -27.63
CA LYS A 118 -13.67 9.19 -27.66
C LYS A 118 -13.64 10.14 -26.46
N ASN A 119 -13.50 11.43 -26.77
CA ASN A 119 -14.15 12.50 -26.03
C ASN A 119 -15.45 12.02 -25.39
N THR A 120 -15.67 12.30 -24.12
CA THR A 120 -16.76 13.17 -23.64
C THR A 120 -16.56 13.41 -22.14
N LEU A 121 -16.16 14.64 -21.81
CA LEU A 121 -16.56 15.30 -20.58
C LEU A 121 -18.10 15.29 -20.52
N GLN A 122 -18.68 14.63 -19.52
CA GLN A 122 -19.89 15.05 -18.78
C GLN A 122 -19.93 14.28 -17.45
#